data_AF-L0DTT1-F1
#
_entry.id   AF-L0DTT1-F1
#
_cell.length_a   1.000
_cell.length_b   1.000
_cell.length_c   1.000
_cell.angle_alpha   90.00
_cell.angle_beta   90.00
_cell.angle_gamma   90.00
#
_symmetry.space_group_name_H-M   'P 1'
#
loop_
_entity.id
_entity.type
_entity.pdbx_description
1 polymer ?
#
loop_
_entity_poly.entity_id
_entity_poly.type
_entity_poly.pdbx_seq_one_letter_code
_entity_poly.pdbx_strand_id
1 'polypeptide(L)' 'MRLGFVEVRQRGSHKQFRHPDGRATTVPFHAGRDISTPLLRQIIKDIGLTPDDFLTNHG' A
#
# COMPACT_ATOMS: atom_id res chain seq x y z
N MET A 1 2.60 -1.42 14.09
CA MET A 1 1.12 -1.17 14.08
C MET A 1 0.55 -1.26 12.67
N ARG A 2 -0.72 -1.62 12.48
CA ARG A 2 -1.38 -1.81 11.16
C ARG A 2 -2.12 -0.53 10.74
N LEU A 3 -1.94 -0.06 9.51
CA LEU A 3 -2.52 1.19 8.97
C LEU A 3 -4.05 1.16 8.74
N GLY A 4 -4.77 0.16 9.25
CA GLY A 4 -6.24 0.05 9.12
C GLY A 4 -6.78 -0.34 7.74
N PHE A 5 -5.92 -0.48 6.72
CA PHE A 5 -6.34 -0.93 5.39
C PHE A 5 -6.73 -2.41 5.38
N VAL A 6 -7.81 -2.74 4.68
CA VAL A 6 -8.27 -4.11 4.44
C VAL A 6 -8.24 -4.43 2.94
N GLU A 7 -7.92 -5.68 2.60
CA GLU A 7 -8.02 -6.15 1.22
C GLU A 7 -9.51 -6.26 0.85
N VAL A 8 -9.91 -5.60 -0.23
CA VAL A 8 -11.30 -5.62 -0.71
C VAL A 8 -11.47 -6.39 -2.02
N ARG A 9 -10.36 -6.61 -2.75
CA ARG A 9 -10.37 -7.30 -4.04
C ARG A 9 -8.99 -7.78 -4.43
N GLN A 10 -8.94 -8.93 -5.12
CA GLN A 10 -7.78 -9.36 -5.90
C GLN A 10 -8.18 -9.60 -7.36
N ARG A 11 -7.34 -9.17 -8.31
CA ARG A 11 -7.43 -9.51 -9.74
C ARG A 11 -6.05 -9.84 -10.26
N GLY A 12 -5.83 -11.12 -10.58
CA GLY A 12 -4.51 -11.61 -10.97
C GLY A 12 -3.46 -11.30 -9.88
N SER A 13 -2.34 -10.72 -10.30
CA SER A 13 -1.23 -10.31 -9.44
C SER A 13 -1.40 -8.93 -8.81
N HIS A 14 -2.62 -8.44 -8.61
CA HIS A 14 -2.88 -7.13 -7.99
C HIS A 14 -3.94 -7.24 -6.90
N LYS A 15 -3.65 -6.65 -5.75
CA LYS A 15 -4.55 -6.55 -4.59
C LYS A 15 -4.98 -5.11 -4.38
N GLN A 16 -6.26 -4.89 -4.13
CA GLN A 16 -6.83 -3.59 -3.82
C GLN A 16 -7.13 -3.52 -2.33
N PHE A 17 -6.68 -2.43 -1.71
CA PHE A 17 -6.86 -2.16 -0.30
C PHE A 17 -7.69 -0.91 -0.11
N ARG A 18 -8.56 -0.90 0.89
CA ARG A 18 -9.35 0.28 1.30
C ARG A 18 -9.27 0.48 2.80
N HIS A 19 -9.28 1.73 3.21
CA HIS A 19 -9.44 2.14 4.60
C HIS A 19 -10.87 2.70 4.81
N PRO A 20 -11.48 2.53 5.99
CA PRO A 20 -12.82 3.08 6.27
C PRO A 20 -12.96 4.60 6.10
N ASP A 21 -11.85 5.34 6.19
CA ASP A 21 -11.80 6.81 5.97
C ASP A 21 -11.85 7.22 4.48
N GLY A 22 -11.93 6.25 3.55
CA GLY A 22 -12.04 6.50 2.12
C GLY A 22 -10.74 6.40 1.33
N ARG A 23 -9.57 6.27 1.98
CA ARG A 23 -8.30 6.02 1.26
C ARG A 23 -8.29 4.63 0.62
N ALA A 24 -7.61 4.50 -0.51
CA ALA A 24 -7.47 3.24 -1.23
C ALA A 24 -6.15 3.18 -2.02
N THR A 25 -5.63 1.98 -2.23
CA THR A 25 -4.47 1.76 -3.10
C THR A 25 -4.50 0.37 -3.73
N THR A 26 -3.70 0.17 -4.78
CA THR A 26 -3.50 -1.12 -5.44
C THR A 26 -2.04 -1.53 -5.34
N VAL A 27 -1.79 -2.73 -4.82
CA VAL A 27 -0.44 -3.26 -4.61
C VAL A 27 -0.23 -4.47 -5.52
N PRO A 28 0.85 -4.51 -6.32
CA PRO A 28 1.20 -5.72 -7.05
C PRO A 28 1.59 -6.83 -6.06
N PHE A 29 1.13 -8.03 -6.33
CA PHE A 29 1.30 -9.22 -5.52
C PHE A 29 1.67 -10.40 -6.42
N HIS A 30 2.96 -10.52 -6.70
CA HIS A 30 3.56 -11.67 -7.39
C HIS A 30 4.85 -12.06 -6.67
N ALA A 31 5.11 -13.36 -6.61
CA ALA A 31 6.31 -13.88 -5.97
C ALA A 31 7.57 -13.48 -6.75
N GLY A 32 8.67 -13.21 -6.05
CA GLY A 32 10.00 -13.05 -6.63
C GLY A 32 10.34 -11.67 -7.21
N ARG A 33 9.56 -10.63 -6.92
CA ARG A 33 9.88 -9.26 -7.35
C ARG A 33 9.63 -8.24 -6.25
N ASP A 34 10.63 -7.40 -6.02
CA ASP A 34 10.49 -6.24 -5.15
C ASP A 34 9.62 -5.17 -5.80
N ILE A 35 8.94 -4.39 -4.95
CA ILE A 35 8.25 -3.17 -5.39
C ILE A 35 9.31 -2.13 -5.70
N SER A 36 9.30 -1.59 -6.93
CA SER A 36 10.24 -0.54 -7.31
C SER A 36 10.05 0.70 -6.45
N THR A 37 11.14 1.42 -6.15
CA THR A 37 11.10 2.64 -5.33
C THR A 37 10.07 3.68 -5.83
N PRO A 38 9.92 3.95 -7.14
CA PRO A 38 8.88 4.86 -7.62
C PRO A 38 7.46 4.37 -7.32
N LEU A 39 7.20 3.07 -7.46
CA LEU A 39 5.89 2.49 -7.18
C LEU A 39 5.58 2.50 -5.68
N LEU A 40 6.56 2.20 -4.83
CA LEU A 40 6.41 2.29 -3.39
C LEU A 40 6.05 3.72 -2.96
N ARG A 41 6.73 4.73 -3.51
CA ARG A 41 6.42 6.15 -3.25
C ARG A 41 5.00 6.52 -3.70
N GLN A 42 4.55 5.99 -4.83
CA GLN A 42 3.18 6.21 -5.30
C GLN A 42 2.16 5.58 -4.35
N ILE A 43 2.37 4.34 -3.90
CA ILE A 43 1.50 3.67 -2.94
C ILE A 43 1.43 4.46 -1.62
N ILE A 44 2.57 4.93 -1.11
CA ILE A 44 2.65 5.77 0.10
C ILE A 44 1.83 7.06 -0.07
N LYS A 45 1.93 7.70 -1.24
CA LYS A 45 1.13 8.89 -1.56
C LYS A 45 -0.37 8.59 -1.64
N ASP A 46 -0.76 7.48 -2.26
CA ASP A 46 -2.17 7.08 -2.39
C ASP A 46 -2.83 6.84 -1.02
N ILE A 47 -2.05 6.35 -0.06
CA ILE A 47 -2.50 6.19 1.33
C ILE A 47 -2.30 7.45 2.18
N GLY A 48 -1.98 8.59 1.57
CA GLY A 48 -1.94 9.89 2.24
C GLY A 48 -0.82 10.06 3.26
N LEU A 49 0.30 9.35 3.08
CA LEU A 49 1.48 9.44 3.94
C LEU A 49 2.66 10.05 3.20
N THR A 50 3.64 10.56 3.94
CA THR A 50 4.99 10.79 3.42
C THR A 50 5.86 9.53 3.58
N PRO A 51 6.99 9.42 2.85
CA PRO A 51 7.94 8.34 3.08
C PRO A 51 8.44 8.28 4.53
N ASP A 52 8.63 9.44 5.17
CA ASP A 52 9.09 9.50 6.55
C ASP A 52 8.00 9.00 7.51
N ASP A 53 6.73 9.40 7.32
CA ASP A 53 5.61 8.85 8.11
C ASP A 53 5.51 7.33 7.98
N PHE A 54 5.71 6.83 6.75
CA PHE A 54 5.70 5.40 6.47
C PHE A 54 6.84 4.64 7.16
N LEU A 55 8.00 5.30 7.38
CA LEU A 55 9.16 4.71 8.04
C LEU A 55 9.15 4.89 9.57
N THR A 56 8.47 5.90 10.12
CA THR A 56 8.75 6.39 11.49
C THR A 56 7.89 5.79 12.61
N ASN A 57 6.93 4.90 12.37
CA ASN A 57 6.30 4.13 13.48
C ASN A 57 5.61 2.82 13.04
N HIS A 58 6.19 2.16 12.03
CA HIS A 58 5.68 0.90 11.47
C HIS A 58 6.64 -0.28 11.64
N GLY A 59 7.70 -0.11 12.44
CA GLY A 59 8.55 -1.20 12.96
C GLY A 59 7.83 -2.06 14.00
#